data_AF-A0A843E377-F1
#
_entry.id   AF-A0A843E377-F1
#
_cell.length_a   1.000
_cell.length_b   1.000
_cell.length_c   1.000
_cell.angle_alpha   90.00
_cell.angle_beta   90.00
_cell.angle_gamma   90.00
#
_symmetry.space_group_name_H-M   'P 1'
#
loop_
_entity.id
_entity.type
_entity.pdbx_description
1 polymer ?
#
loop_
_entity_poly.entity_id
_entity_poly.type
_entity_poly.pdbx_seq_one_letter_code
_entity_poly.pdbx_strand_id
1 'polypeptide(L)'
;AMGRFTVRAGAIIGIWFGFFQFLMPLIGFYLGQSFHSLISDYDHWIAFGLLALIGFNMIRESSSDEEDESKGADIGIMVMFVLAIATSIDALAVGISMAMDGSEILLPAVIIGVITFAISVFGVKAGSVFGDRLGSRAELLGGIILILIGIKIILEHTGFL
;
A
#
# COMPACT_ATOMS: atom_id res chain seq x y z
N ALA A 1 20.74 -4.58 14.50
CA ALA A 1 20.55 -3.83 15.78
C ALA A 1 20.08 -2.40 15.53
N MET A 2 18.75 -2.20 15.46
CA MET A 2 18.13 -0.88 15.33
C MET A 2 18.44 0.01 16.54
N GLY A 3 19.47 0.83 16.39
CA GLY A 3 19.87 1.83 17.37
C GLY A 3 18.78 2.87 17.55
N ARG A 4 18.03 2.72 18.65
CA ARG A 4 17.04 3.65 19.21
C ARG A 4 15.75 3.74 18.40
N PHE A 5 14.74 3.05 18.94
CA PHE A 5 13.34 3.39 18.75
C PHE A 5 13.12 4.88 19.08
N THR A 6 13.16 5.74 18.07
CA THR A 6 12.71 7.12 18.22
C THR A 6 11.22 7.14 17.92
N VAL A 7 10.40 7.39 18.93
CA VAL A 7 8.97 7.71 18.77
C VAL A 7 8.74 8.77 17.67
N ARG A 8 9.73 9.65 17.49
CA ARG A 8 9.81 10.62 16.39
C ARG A 8 9.80 9.97 14.99
N ALA A 9 10.57 8.90 14.77
CA ALA A 9 10.61 8.19 13.49
C ALA A 9 9.26 7.55 13.16
N GLY A 10 8.67 6.85 14.14
CA GLY A 10 7.34 6.26 14.00
C GLY A 10 6.27 7.31 13.69
N ALA A 11 6.32 8.46 14.37
CA ALA A 11 5.41 9.56 14.11
C ALA A 11 5.61 10.16 12.71
N ILE A 12 6.85 10.39 12.25
CA ILE A 12 7.12 10.92 10.91
C ILE A 12 6.58 9.96 9.85
N ILE A 13 6.91 8.67 9.95
CA ILE A 13 6.44 7.64 9.02
C ILE A 13 4.90 7.57 9.04
N GLY A 14 4.30 7.54 10.24
CA GLY A 14 2.84 7.53 10.38
C GLY A 14 2.17 8.74 9.73
N ILE A 15 2.71 9.95 9.92
CA ILE A 15 2.18 11.17 9.28
C ILE A 15 2.25 11.04 7.76
N TRP A 16 3.39 10.63 7.21
CA TRP A 16 3.57 10.48 5.77
C TRP A 16 2.58 9.47 5.18
N PHE A 17 2.56 8.24 5.67
CA PHE A 17 1.67 7.20 5.14
C PHE A 17 0.19 7.52 5.43
N GLY A 18 -0.16 7.98 6.62
CA GLY A 18 -1.53 8.35 6.97
C GLY A 18 -2.07 9.50 6.11
N PHE A 19 -1.25 10.52 5.83
CA PHE A 19 -1.63 11.64 4.98
C PHE A 19 -1.82 11.21 3.52
N PHE A 20 -0.86 10.47 2.94
CA PHE A 20 -0.97 10.00 1.56
C PHE A 20 -2.12 9.00 1.38
N GLN A 21 -2.33 8.10 2.34
CA GLN A 21 -3.44 7.14 2.27
C GLN A 21 -4.81 7.79 2.53
N PHE A 22 -4.88 8.96 3.17
CA PHE A 22 -6.09 9.78 3.21
C PHE A 22 -6.33 10.53 1.89
N LEU A 23 -5.27 11.10 1.32
CA LEU A 23 -5.35 11.95 0.14
C LEU A 23 -5.63 11.15 -1.14
N MET A 24 -5.00 9.99 -1.31
CA MET A 24 -5.09 9.20 -2.54
C MET A 24 -6.50 8.65 -2.84
N PRO A 25 -7.27 8.13 -1.88
CA PRO A 25 -8.66 7.74 -2.13
C PRO A 25 -9.55 8.91 -2.54
N LEU A 26 -9.31 10.11 -1.98
CA LEU A 26 -10.04 11.32 -2.38
C LEU A 26 -9.70 11.69 -3.83
N ILE A 27 -8.41 11.70 -4.19
CA ILE A 27 -7.97 11.94 -5.56
C ILE A 27 -8.59 10.91 -6.51
N GLY A 28 -8.49 9.62 -6.16
CA GLY A 28 -9.07 8.53 -6.93
C GLY A 28 -10.56 8.69 -7.13
N PHE A 29 -11.29 9.10 -6.09
CA PHE A 29 -12.73 9.31 -6.17
C PHE A 29 -13.13 10.46 -7.11
N TYR A 30 -12.48 11.62 -7.00
CA TYR A 30 -12.77 12.75 -7.89
C TYR A 30 -12.34 12.49 -9.34
N LEU A 31 -11.24 11.77 -9.54
CA LEU A 31 -10.86 11.29 -10.87
C LEU A 31 -11.89 10.30 -11.41
N GLY A 32 -12.32 9.32 -10.61
CA GLY A 32 -13.32 8.32 -10.98
C GLY A 32 -14.65 8.94 -11.41
N GLN A 33 -15.14 9.96 -10.70
CA GLN A 33 -16.33 10.71 -11.11
C GLN A 33 -16.17 11.43 -12.46
N SER A 34 -14.97 11.94 -12.75
CA SER A 34 -14.69 12.69 -13.99
C SER A 34 -14.55 11.78 -15.22
N PHE A 35 -14.16 10.52 -15.02
CA PHE A 35 -13.88 9.53 -16.06
C PHE A 35 -14.89 8.37 -16.11
N HIS A 36 -16.08 8.56 -15.50
CA HIS A 36 -17.13 7.54 -15.37
C HIS A 36 -17.57 6.90 -16.72
N SER A 37 -17.32 7.56 -17.85
CA SER A 37 -17.63 7.06 -19.20
C SER A 37 -16.49 6.34 -19.92
N LEU A 38 -15.25 6.38 -19.41
CA LEU A 38 -14.05 5.81 -20.04
C LEU A 38 -13.49 4.57 -19.32
N ILE A 39 -13.83 4.39 -18.04
CA ILE A 39 -13.18 3.42 -17.14
C ILE A 39 -14.03 2.15 -16.90
N SER A 40 -15.34 2.19 -17.19
CA SER A 40 -16.30 1.13 -16.81
C SER A 40 -15.99 -0.27 -17.35
N ASP A 41 -15.18 -0.41 -18.40
CA ASP A 41 -14.83 -1.72 -18.99
C ASP A 41 -13.40 -2.20 -18.65
N TYR A 42 -12.55 -1.35 -18.07
CA TYR A 42 -11.11 -1.62 -17.92
C TYR A 42 -10.58 -1.60 -16.48
N ASP A 43 -11.36 -1.14 -15.50
CA ASP A 43 -10.95 -1.04 -14.09
C ASP A 43 -10.41 -2.36 -13.50
N HIS A 44 -11.04 -3.50 -13.82
CA HIS A 44 -10.68 -4.82 -13.34
C HIS A 44 -9.29 -5.26 -13.80
N TRP A 45 -8.98 -5.02 -15.08
CA TRP A 45 -7.69 -5.38 -15.67
C TRP A 45 -6.56 -4.48 -15.16
N ILE A 46 -6.86 -3.20 -14.90
CA ILE A 46 -5.90 -2.25 -14.34
C ILE A 46 -5.56 -2.59 -12.89
N ALA A 47 -6.58 -2.87 -12.05
CA ALA A 47 -6.38 -3.26 -10.65
C ALA A 47 -5.58 -4.57 -10.54
N PHE A 48 -5.90 -5.57 -11.37
CA PHE A 48 -5.14 -6.82 -11.43
C PHE A 48 -3.69 -6.59 -11.85
N GLY A 49 -3.46 -5.84 -12.93
CA GLY A 49 -2.12 -5.55 -13.43
C GLY A 49 -1.24 -4.88 -12.38
N LEU A 50 -1.81 -3.93 -11.63
CA LEU A 50 -1.09 -3.23 -10.56
C LEU A 50 -0.75 -4.17 -9.39
N LEU A 51 -1.73 -4.94 -8.88
CA LEU A 51 -1.52 -5.86 -7.76
C LEU A 51 -0.54 -6.99 -8.10
N ALA A 52 -0.63 -7.53 -9.32
CA ALA A 52 0.27 -8.57 -9.80
C ALA A 52 1.71 -8.06 -9.94
N LEU A 53 1.90 -6.83 -10.46
CA LEU A 53 3.22 -6.24 -10.64
C LEU A 53 3.87 -5.93 -9.28
N ILE A 54 3.13 -5.32 -8.35
CA ILE A 54 3.61 -5.04 -6.99
C ILE A 54 3.94 -6.35 -6.26
N GLY A 55 3.02 -7.33 -6.26
CA GLY A 55 3.22 -8.63 -5.62
C GLY A 55 4.42 -9.39 -6.19
N PHE A 56 4.60 -9.38 -7.51
CA PHE A 56 5.77 -9.98 -8.17
C PHE A 56 7.07 -9.29 -7.77
N ASN A 57 7.10 -7.95 -7.71
CA ASN A 57 8.29 -7.22 -7.32
C ASN A 57 8.69 -7.53 -5.87
N MET A 58 7.72 -7.62 -4.95
CA MET A 58 7.97 -8.02 -3.56
C MET A 58 8.54 -9.44 -3.44
N ILE A 59 8.04 -10.38 -4.24
CA ILE A 59 8.58 -11.75 -4.26
C ILE A 59 10.01 -11.75 -4.81
N ARG A 60 10.28 -11.00 -5.88
CA ARG A 60 11.62 -10.89 -6.46
C ARG A 60 12.62 -10.31 -5.45
N GLU A 61 12.22 -9.25 -4.75
CA GLU A 61 13.03 -8.58 -3.72
C GLU A 61 13.29 -9.51 -2.53
N SER A 62 12.30 -10.31 -2.12
CA SER A 62 12.48 -11.30 -1.04
C SER A 62 13.45 -12.46 -1.37
N SER A 63 13.73 -12.69 -2.66
CA SER A 63 14.54 -13.82 -3.14
C SER A 63 15.92 -13.39 -3.66
N SER A 64 16.15 -12.09 -3.83
CA SER A 64 17.48 -11.52 -4.02
C SER A 64 18.13 -11.41 -2.63
N ASP A 65 19.09 -12.28 -2.33
CA ASP A 65 20.06 -12.09 -1.23
C ASP A 65 20.98 -10.88 -1.55
N GLU A 66 20.41 -9.72 -1.88
CA GLU A 66 21.16 -8.48 -1.69
C GLU A 66 21.32 -8.35 -0.17
N GLU A 67 22.51 -8.71 0.30
CA GLU A 67 23.05 -8.33 1.59
C GLU A 67 22.96 -6.81 1.71
N ASP A 68 21.77 -6.29 2.03
CA ASP A 68 21.62 -4.90 2.38
C ASP A 68 22.18 -4.76 3.79
N GLU A 69 23.50 -4.56 3.81
CA GLU A 69 24.29 -4.09 4.93
C GLU A 69 23.51 -2.99 5.66
N SER A 70 22.78 -3.35 6.71
CA SER A 70 22.49 -2.47 7.85
C SER A 70 22.17 -1.00 7.52
N LYS A 71 21.44 -0.71 6.43
CA LYS A 71 20.97 0.65 6.18
C LYS A 71 19.81 0.87 7.13
N GLY A 72 20.07 1.53 8.24
CA GLY A 72 19.01 2.00 9.14
C GLY A 72 17.95 2.74 8.32
N ALA A 73 16.68 2.64 8.73
CA ALA A 73 15.56 3.27 8.02
C ALA A 73 15.90 4.71 7.62
N ASP A 74 16.14 4.95 6.33
CA ASP A 74 16.44 6.28 5.81
C ASP A 74 15.12 7.04 5.71
N ILE A 75 14.87 7.88 6.71
CA ILE A 75 13.67 8.76 6.78
C ILE A 75 13.91 10.03 5.96
N GLY A 76 14.81 9.98 4.98
CA GLY A 76 14.99 11.03 4.00
C GLY A 76 13.66 11.37 3.32
N ILE A 77 13.38 12.66 3.16
CA ILE A 77 12.12 13.16 2.58
C ILE A 77 11.87 12.54 1.20
N MET A 78 12.92 12.39 0.38
CA MET A 78 12.81 11.80 -0.96
C MET A 78 12.42 10.32 -0.91
N VAL A 79 13.03 9.55 0.00
CA VAL A 79 12.73 8.12 0.18
C VAL A 79 11.31 7.93 0.68
N MET A 80 10.92 8.69 1.71
CA MET A 80 9.56 8.66 2.26
C MET A 80 8.50 9.07 1.25
N PHE A 81 8.78 10.06 0.41
CA PHE A 81 7.87 10.50 -0.65
C PHE A 81 7.66 9.41 -1.71
N VAL A 82 8.75 8.79 -2.18
CA VAL A 82 8.67 7.70 -3.17
C VAL A 82 7.93 6.50 -2.60
N LEU A 83 8.23 6.09 -1.36
CA LEU A 83 7.53 4.98 -0.69
C LEU A 83 6.06 5.29 -0.47
N ALA A 84 5.73 6.47 0.06
CA ALA A 84 4.34 6.86 0.30
C ALA A 84 3.53 6.90 -1.00
N ILE A 85 4.10 7.40 -2.10
CA ILE A 85 3.43 7.34 -3.40
C ILE A 85 3.29 5.89 -3.86
N ALA A 86 4.38 5.12 -3.90
CA ALA A 86 4.37 3.76 -4.44
C ALA A 86 3.36 2.86 -3.73
N THR A 87 3.27 2.96 -2.40
CA THR A 87 2.29 2.23 -1.61
C THR A 87 0.88 2.76 -1.84
N SER A 88 0.66 4.09 -1.83
CA SER A 88 -0.69 4.65 -1.88
C SER A 88 -1.37 4.64 -3.27
N ILE A 89 -0.72 4.12 -4.33
CA ILE A 89 -1.39 3.85 -5.62
C ILE A 89 -2.52 2.82 -5.43
N ASP A 90 -2.40 1.92 -4.45
CA ASP A 90 -3.47 0.98 -4.11
C ASP A 90 -4.74 1.69 -3.61
N ALA A 91 -4.58 2.69 -2.74
CA ALA A 91 -5.65 3.49 -2.15
C ALA A 91 -6.36 4.34 -3.20
N LEU A 92 -5.60 4.82 -4.19
CA LEU A 92 -6.15 5.52 -5.33
C LEU A 92 -7.11 4.63 -6.13
N ALA A 93 -6.75 3.37 -6.36
CA ALA A 93 -7.63 2.40 -7.02
C ALA A 93 -8.93 2.18 -6.23
N VAL A 94 -8.85 2.03 -4.91
CA VAL A 94 -10.03 1.93 -4.03
C VAL A 94 -10.93 3.17 -4.15
N GLY A 95 -10.33 4.37 -4.18
CA GLY A 95 -11.06 5.63 -4.36
C GLY A 95 -11.84 5.69 -5.68
N ILE A 96 -11.24 5.24 -6.79
CA ILE A 96 -11.91 5.14 -8.09
C ILE A 96 -13.09 4.17 -8.00
N SER A 97 -12.89 2.99 -7.41
CA SER A 97 -13.97 1.99 -7.24
C SER A 97 -15.14 2.53 -6.44
N MET A 98 -14.90 3.29 -5.37
CA MET A 98 -15.97 3.91 -4.57
C MET A 98 -16.74 5.00 -5.32
N ALA A 99 -16.10 5.71 -6.27
CA ALA A 99 -16.78 6.70 -7.10
C ALA A 99 -17.79 6.08 -8.05
N MET A 100 -17.51 4.87 -8.54
CA MET A 100 -18.40 4.12 -9.42
C MET A 100 -19.63 3.59 -8.68
N ASP A 101 -19.49 3.28 -7.39
CA ASP A 101 -20.59 2.84 -6.52
C ASP A 101 -21.47 4.00 -6.01
N GLY A 102 -21.07 5.26 -6.26
CA GLY A 102 -21.84 6.45 -5.89
C GLY A 102 -21.88 6.75 -4.37
N SER A 103 -20.99 6.14 -3.59
CA SER A 103 -20.91 6.28 -2.13
C SER A 103 -20.17 7.54 -1.68
N GLU A 104 -20.33 7.95 -0.41
CA GLU A 104 -19.58 9.06 0.18
C GLU A 104 -18.12 8.66 0.52
N ILE A 105 -17.12 9.33 -0.06
CA ILE A 105 -15.70 8.99 0.12
C ILE A 105 -15.08 9.57 1.40
N LEU A 106 -15.63 10.66 1.95
CA LEU A 106 -14.94 11.43 2.97
C LEU A 106 -14.70 10.63 4.26
N LEU A 107 -15.74 9.93 4.75
CA LEU A 107 -15.63 9.10 5.95
C LEU A 107 -14.68 7.90 5.76
N PRO A 108 -14.80 7.09 4.69
CA PRO A 108 -13.82 6.04 4.37
C PRO A 108 -12.38 6.56 4.29
N ALA A 109 -12.13 7.66 3.59
CA ALA A 109 -10.80 8.22 3.43
C ALA A 109 -10.17 8.62 4.78
N VAL A 110 -10.94 9.27 5.66
CA VAL A 110 -10.47 9.63 7.01
C VAL A 110 -10.13 8.39 7.81
N ILE A 111 -10.99 7.37 7.79
CA ILE A 111 -10.77 6.11 8.52
C ILE A 111 -9.49 5.43 8.03
N ILE A 112 -9.31 5.32 6.72
CA ILE A 112 -8.11 4.74 6.10
C ILE A 112 -6.85 5.50 6.54
N GLY A 113 -6.85 6.83 6.46
CA GLY A 113 -5.70 7.64 6.88
C GLY A 113 -5.35 7.48 8.37
N VAL A 114 -6.35 7.48 9.25
CA VAL A 114 -6.16 7.34 10.71
C VAL A 114 -5.68 5.95 11.08
N ILE A 115 -6.27 4.90 10.50
CA ILE A 115 -5.86 3.52 10.75
C ILE A 115 -4.43 3.31 10.24
N THR A 116 -4.11 3.76 9.03
CA THR A 116 -2.76 3.66 8.47
C THR A 116 -1.75 4.40 9.34
N PHE A 117 -2.06 5.62 9.79
CA PHE A 117 -1.21 6.36 10.72
C PHE A 117 -0.91 5.53 11.98
N ALA A 118 -1.95 4.97 12.62
CA ALA A 118 -1.79 4.17 13.83
C ALA A 118 -0.95 2.91 13.56
N ILE A 119 -1.29 2.16 12.52
CA ILE A 119 -0.59 0.92 12.14
C ILE A 119 0.87 1.22 11.79
N SER A 120 1.19 2.28 11.06
CA SER A 120 2.57 2.65 10.73
C SER A 120 3.39 2.98 11.98
N VAL A 121 2.83 3.73 12.95
CA VAL A 121 3.51 4.02 14.22
C VAL A 121 3.80 2.74 15.00
N PHE A 122 2.83 1.82 15.08
CA PHE A 122 3.02 0.52 15.74
C PHE A 122 3.95 -0.41 14.94
N GLY A 123 3.88 -0.36 13.61
CA GLY A 123 4.65 -1.16 12.68
C GLY A 123 6.14 -0.86 12.77
N VAL A 124 6.52 0.42 12.90
CA VAL A 124 7.92 0.82 13.15
C VAL A 124 8.43 0.25 14.48
N LYS A 125 7.56 0.16 15.50
CA LYS A 125 7.91 -0.47 16.79
C LYS A 125 8.11 -1.96 16.66
N ALA A 126 7.18 -2.65 16.02
CA ALA A 126 7.28 -4.09 15.78
C ALA A 126 8.50 -4.42 14.91
N GLY A 127 8.71 -3.66 13.83
CA GLY A 127 9.86 -3.78 12.94
C GLY A 127 11.19 -3.63 13.67
N SER A 128 11.28 -2.70 14.64
CA SER A 128 12.49 -2.52 15.46
C SER A 128 12.89 -3.73 16.31
N VAL A 129 11.93 -4.60 16.62
CA VAL A 129 12.14 -5.79 17.46
C VAL A 129 12.30 -7.06 16.61
N PHE A 130 11.58 -7.16 15.49
CA PHE A 130 11.49 -8.38 14.68
C PHE A 130 12.20 -8.30 13.31
N GLY A 131 12.68 -7.11 12.90
CA GLY A 131 13.19 -6.84 11.55
C GLY A 131 14.28 -7.78 11.07
N ASP A 132 15.30 -8.05 11.91
CA ASP A 132 16.48 -8.83 11.50
C ASP A 132 16.19 -10.32 11.22
N ARG A 133 15.02 -10.87 11.60
CA ARG A 133 14.65 -12.29 11.35
C ARG A 133 13.36 -12.49 10.57
N LEU A 134 12.45 -11.52 10.56
CA LEU A 134 11.15 -11.64 9.89
C LEU A 134 11.07 -10.89 8.56
N GLY A 135 12.00 -9.99 8.21
CA GLY A 135 11.94 -9.15 7.01
C GLY A 135 11.66 -9.94 5.72
N SER A 136 12.62 -10.77 5.28
CA SER A 136 12.49 -11.57 4.05
C SER A 136 11.25 -12.49 4.05
N ARG A 137 10.90 -13.09 5.20
CA ARG A 137 9.70 -13.95 5.29
C ARG A 137 8.39 -13.15 5.20
N ALA A 138 8.35 -11.94 5.76
CA ALA A 138 7.19 -11.07 5.72
C ALA A 138 6.97 -10.50 4.31
N GLU A 139 8.03 -10.16 3.59
CA GLU A 139 7.96 -9.71 2.20
C GLU A 139 7.45 -10.82 1.27
N LEU A 140 7.99 -12.04 1.39
CA LEU A 140 7.53 -13.19 0.62
C LEU A 140 6.04 -13.47 0.87
N LEU A 141 5.62 -13.53 2.13
CA LEU A 141 4.22 -13.78 2.49
C LEU A 141 3.30 -12.66 1.99
N GLY A 142 3.70 -11.40 2.12
CA GLY A 142 2.96 -10.25 1.62
C GLY A 142 2.77 -10.32 0.11
N GLY A 143 3.84 -10.59 -0.64
CA GLY A 143 3.80 -10.76 -2.09
C GLY A 143 2.88 -11.90 -2.55
N ILE A 144 2.94 -13.06 -1.88
CA ILE A 144 2.05 -14.20 -2.16
C ILE A 144 0.58 -13.81 -1.94
N ILE A 145 0.26 -13.17 -0.81
CA ILE A 145 -1.11 -12.75 -0.48
C ILE A 145 -1.62 -11.76 -1.53
N LEU A 146 -0.81 -10.79 -1.95
CA LEU A 146 -1.15 -9.81 -2.99
C LEU A 146 -1.50 -10.48 -4.32
N ILE A 147 -0.70 -11.44 -4.76
CA ILE A 147 -0.97 -12.20 -5.99
C ILE A 147 -2.28 -12.99 -5.87
N LEU A 148 -2.51 -13.65 -4.73
CA LEU A 148 -3.75 -14.40 -4.50
C LEU A 148 -4.98 -13.49 -4.52
N ILE A 149 -4.90 -12.29 -3.94
CA ILE A 149 -5.98 -11.29 -4.00
C ILE A 149 -6.24 -10.87 -5.45
N GLY A 150 -5.18 -10.58 -6.22
CA GLY A 150 -5.32 -10.25 -7.65
C GLY A 150 -6.01 -11.37 -8.44
N ILE A 151 -5.61 -12.62 -8.23
CA ILE A 151 -6.25 -13.78 -8.87
C ILE A 151 -7.72 -13.90 -8.46
N LYS A 152 -8.05 -13.70 -7.18
CA LYS A 152 -9.44 -13.74 -6.68
C LYS A 152 -10.33 -12.74 -7.42
N ILE A 153 -9.86 -11.49 -7.60
CA ILE A 153 -10.63 -10.43 -8.27
C ILE A 153 -11.01 -10.85 -9.71
N ILE A 154 -10.07 -11.44 -10.45
CA ILE A 154 -10.35 -11.95 -11.80
C ILE A 154 -11.38 -13.06 -11.77
N LEU A 155 -11.23 -14.05 -10.89
CA LEU A 155 -12.12 -15.21 -10.83
C LEU A 155 -13.56 -14.82 -10.47
N GLU A 156 -13.72 -13.86 -9.56
CA GLU A 156 -15.01 -13.31 -9.12
C GLU A 156 -15.70 -12.53 -10.25
N HIS A 157 -14.93 -11.86 -11.12
CA HIS A 157 -15.49 -11.10 -12.25
C HIS A 157 -15.63 -11.89 -13.57
N THR A 158 -14.92 -13.01 -13.72
CA THR A 158 -15.05 -13.90 -14.89
C THR A 158 -16.16 -14.95 -14.73
N GLY A 159 -16.92 -14.90 -13.63
CA GLY A 159 -18.13 -15.71 -13.42
C GLY A 159 -17.84 -17.18 -13.12
N PHE A 160 -16.63 -17.51 -12.66
CA PHE A 160 -16.29 -18.86 -12.21
C PHE A 160 -16.66 -19.11 -10.73
N LEU A 161 -16.98 -18.06 -9.96
CA LEU A 161 -17.39 -18.11 -8.55
C LEU A 161 -18.60 -17.22 -8.28
#